data_AF-A0A7S2E2U8-F1
#
_entry.id   AF-A0A7S2E2U8-F1
#
_cell.length_a   1.000
_cell.length_b   1.000
_cell.length_c   1.000
_cell.angle_alpha   90.00
_cell.angle_beta   90.00
_cell.angle_gamma   90.00
#
_symmetry.space_group_name_H-M   'P 1'
#
loop_
_entity.id
_entity.type
_entity.pdbx_description
1 polymer ?
#
loop_
_entity_poly.entity_id
_entity_poly.type
_entity_poly.pdbx_seq_one_letter_code
_entity_poly.pdbx_strand_id
1 'polypeptide(L)'
;EKDILPDPGAGTSTHSLIMPAATVLHGGIQKHNRKSDTSLMKLIGRRVSVPQQFFADVEDDGDGFCFDGTIVSQSLKRAIIKFDYTGEREGWPITLVRSWLQPDTEPLCLLLSHSSLQS
;
A
#
# COMPACT_ATOMS: atom_id res chain seq x y z
N GLU A 1 -37.61 -33.69 20.94
CA GLU A 1 -38.01 -34.28 19.65
C GLU A 1 -37.01 -33.80 18.60
N LYS A 2 -36.13 -34.68 18.09
CA LYS A 2 -36.29 -35.44 16.82
C LYS A 2 -36.10 -34.50 15.60
N ASP A 3 -35.29 -34.73 14.58
CA ASP A 3 -34.50 -35.89 14.14
C ASP A 3 -33.76 -35.48 12.81
N ILE A 4 -32.56 -36.02 12.58
CA ILE A 4 -32.09 -36.68 11.33
C ILE A 4 -31.74 -35.84 10.04
N LEU A 5 -30.45 -35.89 9.66
CA LEU A 5 -29.87 -35.83 8.28
C LEU A 5 -30.06 -37.19 7.57
N PRO A 6 -30.14 -37.34 6.21
CA PRO A 6 -28.97 -37.19 5.31
C PRO A 6 -29.21 -36.86 3.79
N ASP A 7 -28.09 -36.63 3.06
CA ASP A 7 -27.75 -36.65 1.59
C ASP A 7 -28.42 -37.81 0.77
N PRO A 8 -28.42 -37.96 -0.60
CA PRO A 8 -27.36 -37.60 -1.59
C PRO A 8 -27.75 -37.37 -3.10
N GLY A 9 -26.76 -37.09 -3.97
CA GLY A 9 -26.79 -37.40 -5.43
C GLY A 9 -25.90 -36.49 -6.30
N ALA A 10 -24.70 -36.87 -6.78
CA ALA A 10 -24.31 -37.86 -7.81
C ALA A 10 -24.43 -37.38 -9.29
N GLY A 11 -23.31 -37.39 -10.05
CA GLY A 11 -23.25 -37.29 -11.52
C GLY A 11 -21.97 -36.61 -12.08
N THR A 12 -20.85 -37.33 -12.25
CA THR A 12 -20.23 -37.81 -13.53
C THR A 12 -19.75 -36.72 -14.52
N SER A 13 -18.44 -36.53 -14.75
CA SER A 13 -17.62 -37.06 -15.89
C SER A 13 -18.24 -36.79 -17.28
N THR A 14 -17.62 -36.22 -18.33
CA THR A 14 -16.25 -36.34 -18.89
C THR A 14 -16.08 -35.31 -20.04
N HIS A 15 -14.84 -35.20 -20.55
CA HIS A 15 -14.41 -34.81 -21.91
C HIS A 15 -13.59 -33.53 -22.10
N SER A 16 -12.28 -33.80 -22.14
CA SER A 16 -11.17 -33.09 -22.76
C SER A 16 -11.47 -32.49 -24.14
N LEU A 17 -10.93 -31.29 -24.37
CA LEU A 17 -10.35 -30.92 -25.67
C LEU A 17 -8.91 -30.46 -25.44
N ILE A 18 -8.01 -31.28 -25.97
CA ILE A 18 -6.59 -31.03 -26.19
C ILE A 18 -6.47 -30.33 -27.56
N MET A 19 -5.56 -29.36 -27.72
CA MET A 19 -4.55 -29.30 -28.79
C MET A 19 -3.63 -28.05 -28.64
N PRO A 20 -2.40 -28.06 -29.19
CA PRO A 20 -1.21 -27.41 -28.60
C PRO A 20 -0.44 -26.43 -29.51
N ALA A 21 0.64 -25.85 -28.91
CA ALA A 21 1.87 -25.27 -29.51
C ALA A 21 1.75 -23.88 -30.21
N ALA A 22 2.72 -22.95 -30.16
CA ALA A 22 4.17 -23.09 -30.03
C ALA A 22 4.90 -21.84 -29.46
N THR A 23 5.90 -22.12 -28.62
CA THR A 23 7.31 -21.65 -28.59
C THR A 23 7.72 -20.20 -28.95
N VAL A 24 8.12 -19.46 -27.89
CA VAL A 24 9.38 -18.71 -27.60
C VAL A 24 9.96 -17.74 -28.64
N LEU A 25 10.23 -16.49 -28.22
CA LEU A 25 11.55 -15.84 -28.38
C LEU A 25 11.80 -14.73 -27.32
N HIS A 26 12.93 -14.89 -26.64
CA HIS A 26 13.72 -14.01 -25.79
C HIS A 26 13.45 -12.49 -25.82
N GLY A 27 13.16 -11.94 -24.64
CA GLY A 27 13.35 -10.52 -24.32
C GLY A 27 13.64 -10.38 -22.83
N GLY A 28 14.93 -10.30 -22.48
CA GLY A 28 15.38 -10.17 -21.11
C GLY A 28 14.84 -8.88 -20.50
N ILE A 29 14.01 -9.00 -19.46
CA ILE A 29 13.80 -7.93 -18.49
C ILE A 29 14.36 -8.46 -17.20
N GLN A 30 15.47 -7.85 -16.77
CA GLN A 30 16.06 -8.05 -15.46
C GLN A 30 14.94 -7.90 -14.42
N LYS A 31 14.44 -9.02 -13.89
CA LYS A 31 13.69 -8.99 -12.64
C LYS A 31 14.73 -8.67 -11.58
N HIS A 32 14.89 -7.37 -11.32
CA HIS A 32 15.44 -6.88 -10.07
C HIS A 32 14.79 -7.73 -8.98
N ASN A 33 15.61 -8.53 -8.33
CA ASN A 33 15.27 -9.27 -7.15
C ASN A 33 14.91 -8.23 -6.09
N ARG A 34 13.65 -7.75 -6.13
CA ARG A 34 13.06 -6.98 -5.06
C ARG A 34 12.87 -8.00 -3.96
N LYS A 35 13.98 -8.26 -3.25
CA LYS A 35 13.99 -8.91 -1.96
C LYS A 35 12.81 -8.31 -1.23
N SER A 36 11.78 -9.11 -1.00
CA SER A 36 10.70 -8.76 -0.09
C SER A 36 11.35 -8.75 1.28
N ASP A 37 12.07 -7.67 1.54
CA ASP A 37 12.71 -7.41 2.80
C ASP A 37 11.56 -7.11 3.76
N THR A 38 11.17 -8.14 4.50
CA THR A 38 10.34 -8.02 5.72
C THR A 38 11.10 -7.28 6.83
N SER A 39 12.14 -6.50 6.49
CA SER A 39 12.49 -5.27 7.17
C SER A 39 11.21 -4.58 7.59
N LEU A 40 11.07 -4.42 8.90
CA LEU A 40 10.09 -3.57 9.54
C LEU A 40 10.14 -2.19 8.85
N MET A 41 9.40 -2.01 7.75
CA MET A 41 9.61 -0.91 6.80
C MET A 41 9.74 0.38 7.60
N LYS A 42 10.94 0.97 7.58
CA LYS A 42 11.24 2.15 8.37
C LYS A 42 10.37 3.27 7.83
N LEU A 43 9.28 3.57 8.52
CA LEU A 43 8.31 4.59 8.13
C LEU A 43 8.80 5.98 8.53
N ILE A 44 9.76 6.08 9.45
CA ILE A 44 10.35 7.35 9.87
C ILE A 44 10.90 8.10 8.65
N GLY A 45 10.47 9.35 8.47
CA GLY A 45 10.80 10.21 7.34
C GLY A 45 9.81 10.14 6.18
N ARG A 46 8.87 9.18 6.20
CA ARG A 46 7.82 9.09 5.17
C ARG A 46 6.75 10.15 5.37
N ARG A 47 6.18 10.56 4.25
CA ARG A 47 5.03 11.45 4.17
C ARG A 47 3.72 10.69 4.29
N VAL A 48 2.73 11.33 4.88
CA VAL A 48 1.36 10.82 4.99
C VAL A 48 0.35 11.92 4.68
N SER A 49 -0.81 11.53 4.18
CA SER A 49 -2.00 12.37 4.03
C SER A 49 -3.11 11.78 4.90
N VAL A 50 -3.42 12.44 6.02
CA VAL A 50 -4.38 11.97 7.02
C VAL A 50 -5.76 12.55 6.70
N PRO A 51 -6.79 11.72 6.42
CA PRO A 51 -8.11 12.24 6.11
C PRO A 51 -8.72 13.03 7.28
N GLN A 52 -9.40 14.14 6.97
CA GLN A 52 -9.99 15.04 7.96
C GLN A 52 -10.97 14.35 8.92
N GLN A 53 -11.72 13.35 8.45
CA GLN A 53 -12.65 12.54 9.25
C GLN A 53 -12.05 11.89 10.51
N PHE A 54 -10.72 11.82 10.64
CA PHE A 54 -10.06 11.27 11.83
C PHE A 54 -9.85 12.29 12.95
N PHE A 55 -10.12 13.57 12.70
CA PHE A 55 -10.06 14.63 13.69
C PHE A 55 -11.47 14.95 14.18
N ALA A 56 -11.72 14.72 15.47
CA ALA A 56 -13.05 14.94 16.06
C ALA A 56 -13.45 16.43 16.11
N ASP A 57 -12.46 17.32 16.15
CA ASP A 57 -12.64 18.76 16.32
C ASP A 57 -12.70 19.53 14.99
N VAL A 58 -12.69 18.83 13.86
CA VAL A 58 -12.78 19.44 12.52
C VAL A 58 -14.02 18.91 11.84
N GLU A 59 -15.00 19.78 11.56
CA GLU A 59 -16.20 19.42 10.79
C GLU A 59 -15.77 18.97 9.40
N ASP A 60 -16.17 17.77 8.99
CA ASP A 60 -15.91 17.25 7.65
C ASP A 60 -16.93 17.85 6.67
N ASP A 61 -16.48 18.81 5.87
CA ASP A 61 -17.29 19.47 4.84
C ASP A 61 -17.55 18.53 3.63
N GLY A 62 -16.98 17.32 3.63
CA GLY A 62 -17.16 16.31 2.57
C GLY A 62 -16.34 16.58 1.31
N ASP A 63 -15.36 17.49 1.39
CA ASP A 63 -14.46 17.85 0.28
C ASP A 63 -13.31 16.86 0.08
N GLY A 64 -13.17 15.88 0.99
CA GLY A 64 -12.11 14.88 0.97
C GLY A 64 -10.74 15.43 1.36
N PHE A 65 -10.71 16.54 2.10
CA PHE A 65 -9.46 17.16 2.53
C PHE A 65 -8.64 16.25 3.44
N CYS A 66 -7.32 16.35 3.29
CA CYS A 66 -6.34 15.58 4.03
C CYS A 66 -5.28 16.48 4.63
N PHE A 67 -4.92 16.21 5.88
CA PHE A 67 -3.82 16.86 6.58
C PHE A 67 -2.50 16.14 6.30
N ASP A 68 -1.56 16.88 5.72
CA ASP A 68 -0.25 16.36 5.41
C ASP A 68 0.70 16.39 6.62
N GLY A 69 1.54 15.37 6.70
CA GLY A 69 2.53 15.27 7.77
C GLY A 69 3.67 14.30 7.48
N THR A 70 4.61 14.28 8.42
CA THR A 70 5.80 13.43 8.34
C THR A 70 5.89 12.52 9.56
N ILE A 71 6.17 11.23 9.34
CA ILE A 71 6.37 10.28 10.42
C ILE A 71 7.74 10.54 11.08
N VAL A 72 7.75 10.95 12.35
CA VAL A 72 8.97 11.33 13.08
C VAL A 72 9.44 10.28 14.09
N SER A 73 8.57 9.35 14.48
CA SER A 73 8.91 8.24 15.37
C SER A 73 7.99 7.05 15.11
N GLN A 74 8.47 5.84 15.40
CA GLN A 74 7.65 4.64 15.29
C GLN A 74 7.98 3.61 16.39
N SER A 75 6.96 2.83 16.72
CA SER A 75 7.01 1.63 17.54
C SER A 75 6.31 0.48 16.80
N LEU A 76 6.26 -0.71 17.39
CA LEU A 76 5.55 -1.85 16.80
C LEU A 76 4.04 -1.61 16.61
N LYS A 77 3.43 -0.73 17.41
CA LYS A 77 1.97 -0.52 17.42
C LYS A 77 1.55 0.86 16.94
N ARG A 78 2.40 1.87 17.10
CA ARG A 78 2.07 3.27 16.83
C ARG A 78 3.18 3.99 16.07
N ALA A 79 2.80 4.99 15.29
CA ALA A 79 3.70 5.96 14.70
C ALA A 79 3.32 7.37 15.15
N ILE A 80 4.30 8.25 15.30
CA ILE A 80 4.08 9.67 15.61
C ILE A 80 4.23 10.45 14.31
N ILE A 81 3.18 11.17 13.94
CA ILE A 81 3.14 12.08 12.80
C ILE A 81 3.33 13.50 13.33
N LYS A 82 4.23 14.26 12.69
CA LYS A 82 4.29 15.70 12.84
C LYS A 82 3.55 16.33 11.66
N PHE A 83 2.49 17.09 11.94
CA PHE A 83 1.72 17.76 10.88
C PHE A 83 2.45 18.99 10.38
N ASP A 84 2.39 19.24 9.08
CA ASP A 84 3.13 20.34 8.46
C ASP A 84 2.55 21.70 8.83
N TYR A 85 1.21 21.79 8.85
CA TYR A 85 0.49 23.04 9.08
C TYR A 85 0.63 23.53 10.52
N THR A 86 0.35 22.68 11.50
CA THR A 86 0.37 23.06 12.93
C THR A 86 1.73 22.83 13.59
N GLY A 87 2.55 21.93 13.05
CA GLY A 87 3.78 21.46 13.69
C GLY A 87 3.55 20.51 14.87
N GLU A 88 2.30 20.24 15.22
CA GLU A 88 1.90 19.36 16.32
C GLU A 88 2.26 17.91 16.04
N ARG A 89 2.34 17.11 17.12
CA ARG A 89 2.75 15.71 17.06
C ARG A 89 1.67 14.82 17.64
N GLU A 90 1.19 13.89 16.83
CA GLU A 90 0.14 12.97 17.24
C GLU A 90 0.50 11.52 16.96
N GLY A 91 0.05 10.64 17.86
CA GLY A 91 0.33 9.22 17.80
C GLY A 91 -0.83 8.42 17.22
N TRP A 92 -0.59 7.69 16.15
CA TRP A 92 -1.62 6.93 15.43
C TRP A 92 -1.28 5.44 15.35
N PRO A 93 -2.27 4.53 15.27
CA PRO A 93 -2.03 3.11 15.04
C PRO A 93 -1.26 2.88 13.74
N ILE A 94 -0.20 2.06 13.79
CA ILE A 94 0.69 1.88 12.62
C ILE A 94 -0.02 1.25 11.42
N THR A 95 -1.06 0.44 11.67
CA THR A 95 -1.91 -0.15 10.62
C THR A 95 -2.63 0.91 9.80
N LEU A 96 -3.11 1.95 10.47
CA LEU A 96 -3.84 3.05 9.88
C LEU A 96 -2.89 4.04 9.18
N VAL A 97 -1.75 4.34 9.80
CA VAL A 97 -0.71 5.19 9.20
C VAL A 97 -0.21 4.62 7.87
N ARG A 98 -0.14 3.29 7.75
CA ARG A 98 0.23 2.63 6.49
C ARG A 98 -0.76 2.87 5.35
N SER A 99 -2.05 2.98 5.63
CA SER A 99 -3.06 3.30 4.61
C SER A 99 -3.02 4.76 4.16
N TRP A 100 -2.31 5.63 4.89
CA TRP A 100 -2.20 7.06 4.60
C TRP A 100 -0.87 7.45 3.97
N LEU A 101 0.02 6.49 3.72
CA LEU A 101 1.32 6.78 3.14
C LEU A 101 1.15 7.40 1.76
N GLN A 102 1.79 8.56 1.57
CA GLN A 102 1.94 9.12 0.24
C GLN A 102 2.85 8.19 -0.60
N PRO A 103 2.62 8.13 -1.93
CA PRO A 103 3.52 7.42 -2.83
C PRO A 103 4.95 7.95 -2.70
N ASP A 104 5.92 7.12 -3.09
CA ASP A 104 7.33 7.49 -3.10
C ASP A 104 7.52 8.60 -4.14
N THR A 105 7.58 9.85 -3.69
CA THR A 105 7.88 10.98 -4.56
C THR A 105 9.39 11.11 -4.70
N GLU A 106 9.89 10.94 -5.91
CA GLU A 106 11.31 11.16 -6.20
C GLU A 106 11.63 12.66 -6.08
N PRO A 107 12.69 13.05 -5.34
CA PRO A 107 13.03 14.45 -5.18
C PRO A 107 13.43 15.07 -6.52
N LEU A 108 12.93 16.29 -6.79
CA LEU A 108 13.13 16.99 -8.07
C LEU A 108 14.61 17.15 -8.47
N CYS A 109 15.53 17.22 -7.50
CA CYS A 109 16.96 17.32 -7.78
C CYS A 109 17.53 16.07 -8.49
N LEU A 110 16.97 14.88 -8.24
CA LEU A 110 17.35 13.67 -8.95
C LEU A 110 16.79 13.68 -10.37
N LEU A 111 15.55 14.14 -10.54
CA LEU A 111 14.92 14.26 -11.86
C LEU A 111 15.66 15.23 -12.78
N LEU A 112 16.09 16.38 -12.27
CA LEU A 112 16.84 17.38 -13.04
C LEU A 112 18.25 16.89 -13.44
N SER A 113 18.85 16.01 -12.65
CA SER A 113 20.16 15.42 -12.94
C SER A 113 20.12 14.50 -14.17
N HIS A 114 18.97 13.86 -14.42
CA HIS A 114 18.76 12.98 -15.56
C HIS A 114 18.50 13.77 -16.86
N SER A 115 17.96 14.98 -16.78
CA SER A 115 17.69 15.85 -17.93
C SER A 115 18.95 16.51 -18.52
N SER A 116 19.98 16.72 -17.69
CA SER A 116 21.22 17.41 -18.07
C SER A 116 22.16 16.56 -18.94
N LEU A 117 22.02 15.23 -18.91
CA LEU A 117 22.90 14.29 -19.63
C LEU A 117 22.44 13.96 -21.06
N GLN A 118 21.35 14.58 -21.53
CA GLN A 118 20.82 14.36 -22.89
C GLN A 118 20.99 15.57 -23.83
N SER A 119 21.81 16.56 -23.46
CA SER A 119 22.06 17.73 -24.32
C SER A 119 23.44 17.74 -24.97
#